data_AF-A0A257ISU7-F1
#
_entry.id   AF-A0A257ISU7-F1
#
_cell.length_a   1.000
_cell.length_b   1.000
_cell.length_c   1.000
_cell.angle_alpha   90.00
_cell.angle_beta   90.00
_cell.angle_gamma   90.00
#
_symmetry.space_group_name_H-M   'P 1'
#
loop_
_entity.id
_entity.type
_entity.pdbx_description
1 polymer ?
#
loop_
_entity_poly.entity_id
_entity_poly.type
_entity_poly.pdbx_seq_one_letter_code
_entity_poly.pdbx_strand_id
1 'polypeptide(L)'
;MGETCDLKESGNESKNGGHKYKSTHIGQSSANHALYFIFESYENELSAKKTFEDFRLSNQSLRGFETIENIGNEAFFHTDKENFGLIIARKGNEIIRLKVNKLNGKTSISELKKVAADIIART
;
A
#
# COMPACT_ATOMS: atom_id res chain seq x y z
N MET A 1 -16.71 -7.40 -15.73
CA MET A 1 -15.75 -7.36 -16.85
C MET A 1 -14.46 -6.78 -16.30
N GLY A 2 -13.40 -7.60 -16.21
CA GLY A 2 -12.07 -7.16 -15.79
C GLY A 2 -11.24 -6.84 -17.02
N GLU A 3 -10.51 -5.73 -17.00
CA GLU A 3 -9.54 -5.41 -18.04
C GLU A 3 -8.29 -6.27 -17.88
N THR A 4 -7.67 -6.65 -18.99
CA THR A 4 -6.38 -7.34 -18.98
C THR A 4 -5.31 -6.42 -18.40
N CYS A 5 -4.48 -6.95 -17.52
CA CYS A 5 -3.41 -6.20 -16.85
C CYS A 5 -2.04 -6.78 -17.19
N ASP A 6 -1.06 -5.90 -17.40
CA ASP A 6 0.35 -6.28 -17.44
C ASP A 6 0.93 -6.30 -16.03
N LEU A 7 1.62 -7.38 -15.68
CA LEU A 7 2.30 -7.56 -14.40
C LEU A 7 3.78 -7.20 -14.53
N LYS A 8 4.28 -6.36 -13.60
CA LYS A 8 5.71 -6.08 -13.43
C LYS A 8 6.12 -6.35 -11.99
N GLU A 9 7.10 -7.22 -11.81
CA GLU A 9 7.60 -7.63 -10.49
C GLU A 9 9.09 -7.32 -10.35
N SER A 10 9.49 -7.00 -9.12
CA SER A 10 10.90 -6.83 -8.75
C SER A 10 11.07 -7.10 -7.25
N GLY A 11 12.11 -7.83 -6.87
CA GLY A 11 12.47 -8.08 -5.47
C GLY A 11 13.92 -7.70 -5.20
N ASN A 12 14.16 -6.93 -4.14
CA ASN A 12 15.48 -6.48 -3.71
C ASN A 12 15.63 -6.64 -2.19
N GLU A 13 16.88 -6.68 -1.70
CA GLU A 13 17.15 -6.46 -0.28
C GLU A 13 16.81 -5.01 0.11
N SER A 14 16.14 -4.85 1.25
CA SER A 14 15.85 -3.57 1.85
C SER A 14 17.11 -3.02 2.53
N LYS A 15 17.30 -1.70 2.48
CA LYS A 15 18.43 -1.01 3.14
C LYS A 15 18.49 -1.25 4.67
N ASN A 16 17.41 -1.77 5.26
CA ASN A 16 17.26 -2.01 6.70
C ASN A 16 17.34 -3.50 7.08
N GLY A 17 18.08 -4.31 6.30
CA GLY A 17 18.35 -5.72 6.63
C GLY A 17 17.21 -6.71 6.37
N GLY A 18 16.10 -6.26 5.78
CA GLY A 18 14.97 -7.13 5.40
C GLY A 18 14.77 -7.25 3.89
N HIS A 19 13.62 -7.77 3.46
CA HIS A 19 13.30 -7.99 2.05
C HIS A 19 12.27 -6.98 1.55
N LYS A 20 12.42 -6.54 0.30
CA LYS A 20 11.45 -5.68 -0.37
C LYS A 20 10.97 -6.34 -1.65
N TYR A 21 9.70 -6.65 -1.69
CA TYR A 21 9.02 -7.13 -2.88
C TYR A 21 8.09 -6.05 -3.43
N LYS A 22 8.13 -5.85 -4.75
CA LYS A 22 7.30 -4.87 -5.44
C LYS A 22 6.62 -5.54 -6.63
N SER A 23 5.31 -5.37 -6.71
CA SER A 23 4.47 -5.80 -7.82
C SER A 23 3.66 -4.61 -8.34
N THR A 24 3.52 -4.50 -9.65
CA THR A 24 2.75 -3.44 -10.32
C THR A 24 1.85 -4.09 -11.37
N HIS A 25 0.55 -3.83 -11.28
CA HIS A 25 -0.45 -4.25 -12.25
C HIS A 25 -0.92 -3.02 -13.02
N ILE A 26 -0.76 -3.02 -14.34
CA ILE A 26 -1.09 -1.89 -15.22
C ILE A 26 -2.22 -2.31 -16.16
N GLY A 27 -3.35 -1.60 -16.15
CA GLY A 27 -4.44 -1.89 -17.09
C GLY A 27 -4.04 -1.62 -18.54
N GLN A 28 -4.26 -2.57 -19.44
CA GLN A 28 -3.86 -2.45 -20.85
C GLN A 28 -4.61 -1.34 -21.60
N SER A 29 -5.81 -0.98 -21.16
CA SER A 29 -6.61 0.11 -21.75
C SER A 29 -6.10 1.50 -21.39
N SER A 30 -5.32 1.63 -20.30
CA SER A 30 -4.69 2.89 -19.91
C SER A 30 -3.59 2.66 -18.88
N ALA A 31 -2.36 3.02 -19.24
CA ALA A 31 -1.22 3.02 -18.33
C ALA A 31 -1.39 3.89 -17.07
N ASN A 32 -2.44 4.73 -17.02
CA ASN A 32 -2.76 5.58 -15.89
C ASN A 32 -3.54 4.89 -14.77
N HIS A 33 -4.17 3.73 -15.04
CA HIS A 33 -4.86 2.93 -14.02
C HIS A 33 -3.92 1.80 -13.60
N ALA A 34 -3.13 2.06 -12.57
CA ALA A 34 -2.14 1.12 -12.09
C ALA A 34 -2.33 0.87 -10.59
N LEU A 35 -2.27 -0.41 -10.20
CA LEU A 35 -2.20 -0.87 -8.82
C LEU A 35 -0.75 -1.25 -8.50
N TYR A 36 -0.19 -0.57 -7.51
CA TYR A 36 1.13 -0.84 -6.98
C TYR A 36 0.98 -1.53 -5.63
N PHE A 37 1.64 -2.66 -5.50
CA PHE A 37 1.80 -3.38 -4.25
C PHE A 37 3.28 -3.42 -3.89
N ILE A 38 3.59 -3.05 -2.65
CA ILE A 38 4.92 -3.18 -2.08
C ILE A 38 4.78 -3.89 -0.73
N PHE A 39 5.55 -4.95 -0.56
CA PHE A 39 5.76 -5.63 0.71
C PHE A 39 7.18 -5.36 1.17
N GLU A 40 7.33 -4.91 2.41
CA GLU A 40 8.62 -4.61 3.04
C GLU A 40 8.68 -5.37 4.37
N SER A 41 9.64 -6.29 4.51
CA SER A 41 10.03 -6.84 5.80
C SER A 41 11.28 -6.12 6.32
N TYR A 42 11.42 -6.09 7.64
CA TYR A 42 12.51 -5.43 8.34
C TYR A 42 13.14 -6.41 9.33
N GLU A 43 14.40 -6.16 9.68
CA GLU A 43 15.13 -7.00 10.65
C GLU A 43 14.42 -7.09 12.01
N ASN A 44 13.77 -6.01 12.44
CA ASN A 44 13.07 -5.94 13.71
C ASN A 44 11.85 -5.00 13.66
N GLU A 45 10.95 -5.18 14.62
CA GLU A 45 9.72 -4.39 14.72
C GLU A 45 9.98 -2.89 14.90
N LEU A 46 11.06 -2.51 15.61
CA LEU A 46 11.40 -1.10 15.82
C LEU A 46 11.70 -0.38 14.49
N SER A 47 12.45 -1.02 13.60
CA SER A 47 12.76 -0.51 12.26
C SER A 47 11.50 -0.37 11.38
N ALA A 48 10.60 -1.34 11.45
CA ALA A 48 9.32 -1.27 10.75
C ALA A 48 8.45 -0.15 11.31
N LYS A 49 8.32 -0.05 12.64
CA LYS A 49 7.54 1.01 13.31
C LYS A 49 8.07 2.39 12.96
N LYS A 50 9.40 2.58 13.02
CA LYS A 50 10.02 3.86 12.62
C LYS A 50 9.68 4.23 11.19
N THR A 51 9.80 3.27 10.26
CA THR A 51 9.50 3.51 8.84
C THR A 51 8.01 3.82 8.63
N PHE A 52 7.12 3.12 9.32
CA PHE A 52 5.69 3.40 9.30
C PHE A 52 5.39 4.81 9.80
N GLU A 53 5.98 5.20 10.93
CA GLU A 53 5.83 6.54 11.49
C GLU A 53 6.35 7.62 10.55
N ASP A 54 7.50 7.41 9.89
CA ASP A 54 8.01 8.36 8.89
C ASP A 54 6.99 8.55 7.74
N PHE A 55 6.37 7.48 7.27
CA PHE A 55 5.28 7.57 6.29
C PHE A 55 4.06 8.30 6.86
N ARG A 56 3.64 7.97 8.09
CA ARG A 56 2.48 8.59 8.75
C ARG A 56 2.68 10.08 8.92
N LEU A 57 3.82 10.50 9.48
CA LEU A 57 4.20 11.90 9.69
C LEU A 57 4.23 12.68 8.36
N SER A 58 4.72 12.07 7.29
CA SER A 58 4.78 12.69 5.96
C SER A 58 3.40 12.89 5.30
N ASN A 59 2.36 12.19 5.78
CA ASN A 59 1.02 12.23 5.16
C ASN A 59 -0.05 12.83 6.08
N GLN A 60 0.10 12.76 7.41
CA GLN A 60 -0.96 13.10 8.38
C GLN A 60 -1.43 14.56 8.33
N SER A 61 -0.59 15.49 7.88
CA SER A 61 -0.95 16.90 7.75
C SER A 61 -1.67 17.22 6.44
N LEU A 62 -1.75 16.27 5.52
CA LEU A 62 -2.35 16.44 4.21
C LEU A 62 -3.85 16.10 4.24
N ARG A 63 -4.61 16.82 3.42
CA ARG A 63 -6.06 16.60 3.30
C ARG A 63 -6.32 15.20 2.72
N GLY A 64 -7.30 14.51 3.31
CA GLY A 64 -7.70 13.18 2.85
C GLY A 64 -6.90 12.04 3.48
N PHE A 65 -6.10 12.35 4.51
CA PHE A 65 -5.53 11.36 5.43
C PHE A 65 -6.60 10.82 6.40
N GLU A 66 -6.55 9.53 6.67
CA GLU A 66 -7.44 8.81 7.58
C GLU A 66 -6.66 7.66 8.24
N THR A 67 -6.65 7.56 9.57
CA THR A 67 -6.17 6.35 10.25
C THR A 67 -7.19 5.24 10.10
N ILE A 68 -6.73 4.02 9.85
CA ILE A 68 -7.60 2.85 9.72
C ILE A 68 -7.39 1.96 10.94
N GLU A 69 -8.45 1.78 11.72
CA GLU A 69 -8.45 0.86 12.84
C GLU A 69 -8.64 -0.59 12.35
N ASN A 70 -8.19 -1.55 13.16
CA ASN A 70 -8.40 -2.99 12.93
C ASN A 70 -7.73 -3.56 11.67
N ILE A 71 -6.68 -2.91 11.15
CA ILE A 71 -5.81 -3.46 10.09
C ILE A 71 -4.38 -3.53 10.61
N GLY A 72 -3.84 -4.74 10.77
CA GLY A 72 -2.50 -4.95 11.32
C GLY A 72 -2.37 -4.44 12.75
N ASN A 73 -1.16 -3.99 13.12
CA ASN A 73 -0.94 -3.21 14.33
C ASN A 73 -1.32 -1.74 14.14
N GLU A 74 -1.10 -1.20 12.93
CA GLU A 74 -1.41 0.18 12.59
C GLU A 74 -1.53 0.34 11.06
N ALA A 75 -2.45 1.20 10.63
CA ALA A 75 -2.67 1.48 9.22
C ALA A 75 -3.22 2.89 9.01
N PHE A 76 -2.96 3.43 7.81
CA PHE A 76 -3.60 4.66 7.36
C PHE A 76 -3.92 4.61 5.86
N PHE A 77 -4.91 5.41 5.49
CA PHE A 77 -5.31 5.70 4.13
C PHE A 77 -5.04 7.17 3.83
N HIS A 78 -4.62 7.46 2.59
CA HIS A 78 -4.48 8.81 2.10
C HIS A 78 -4.95 8.87 0.64
N THR A 79 -5.78 9.86 0.32
CA THR A 79 -6.26 10.11 -1.05
C THR A 79 -6.52 11.59 -1.28
N ASP A 80 -6.32 12.03 -2.52
CA ASP A 80 -6.81 13.32 -3.02
C ASP A 80 -8.19 13.20 -3.71
N LYS A 81 -8.83 12.02 -3.64
CA LYS A 81 -10.12 11.64 -4.25
C LYS A 81 -10.13 11.56 -5.79
N GLU A 82 -9.04 11.91 -6.46
CA GLU A 82 -9.02 11.99 -7.92
C GLU A 82 -7.83 11.23 -8.51
N ASN A 83 -6.61 11.51 -8.05
CA ASN A 83 -5.40 11.02 -8.70
C ASN A 83 -4.82 9.79 -8.01
N PHE A 84 -5.08 9.56 -6.72
CA PHE A 84 -4.58 8.36 -6.05
C PHE A 84 -5.36 7.95 -4.81
N GLY A 85 -5.24 6.67 -4.47
CA GLY A 85 -5.51 6.14 -3.13
C GLY A 85 -4.29 5.36 -2.65
N LEU A 86 -3.83 5.64 -1.43
CA LEU A 86 -2.69 5.00 -0.80
C LEU A 86 -3.12 4.39 0.54
N ILE A 87 -2.86 3.10 0.73
CA ILE A 87 -2.96 2.42 2.02
C ILE A 87 -1.57 1.98 2.43
N ILE A 88 -1.20 2.25 3.68
CA ILE A 88 -0.01 1.69 4.31
C ILE A 88 -0.46 1.02 5.60
N ALA A 89 -0.06 -0.23 5.80
CA ALA A 89 -0.37 -1.01 6.99
C ALA A 89 0.87 -1.73 7.49
N ARG A 90 1.06 -1.79 8.81
CA ARG A 90 2.14 -2.50 9.48
C ARG A 90 1.58 -3.61 10.35
N LYS A 91 2.26 -4.77 10.38
CA LYS A 91 2.07 -5.82 11.37
C LYS A 91 3.45 -6.37 11.75
N GLY A 92 3.80 -6.35 13.03
CA GLY A 92 5.13 -6.72 13.51
C GLY A 92 6.24 -5.96 12.78
N ASN A 93 7.18 -6.70 12.21
CA ASN A 93 8.30 -6.19 11.44
C ASN A 93 8.01 -6.08 9.92
N GLU A 94 6.74 -6.06 9.52
CA GLU A 94 6.33 -6.05 8.11
C GLU A 94 5.41 -4.88 7.79
N ILE A 95 5.55 -4.34 6.59
CA ILE A 95 4.74 -3.25 6.05
C ILE A 95 4.25 -3.64 4.66
N ILE A 96 2.96 -3.44 4.43
CA ILE A 96 2.41 -3.41 3.07
C ILE A 96 2.08 -1.99 2.67
N ARG A 97 2.21 -1.73 1.37
CA ARG A 97 1.77 -0.50 0.74
C ARG A 97 1.00 -0.83 -0.51
N LEU A 98 -0.23 -0.35 -0.57
CA LEU A 98 -1.11 -0.46 -1.72
C LEU A 98 -1.37 0.95 -2.24
N LYS A 99 -1.03 1.20 -3.51
CA LYS A 99 -1.33 2.47 -4.17
C LYS A 99 -2.08 2.21 -5.46
N VAL A 100 -3.19 2.90 -5.65
CA VAL A 100 -3.89 2.97 -6.94
C VAL A 100 -3.72 4.37 -7.51
N ASN A 101 -3.39 4.48 -8.80
CA ASN A 101 -3.41 5.73 -9.55
C ASN A 101 -4.73 5.89 -10.30
N LYS A 102 -5.20 7.13 -10.41
CA LYS A 102 -6.48 7.57 -10.98
C LYS A 102 -7.67 6.81 -10.42
N LEU A 103 -8.28 7.39 -9.39
CA LEU A 103 -9.56 6.90 -8.88
C LEU A 103 -10.63 7.22 -9.92
N ASN A 104 -11.36 6.19 -10.36
CA ASN A 104 -12.53 6.37 -11.22
C ASN A 104 -13.76 5.75 -10.53
N GLY A 105 -14.95 5.93 -11.09
CA GLY A 105 -16.19 5.38 -10.51
C GLY A 105 -16.23 3.84 -10.39
N LYS A 106 -15.23 3.12 -10.93
CA LYS A 106 -15.07 1.67 -10.79
C LYS A 106 -14.07 1.29 -9.68
N THR A 107 -13.30 2.23 -9.15
CA THR A 107 -12.35 1.98 -8.07
C THR A 107 -13.07 1.96 -6.73
N SER A 108 -13.19 0.77 -6.12
CA SER A 108 -13.77 0.64 -4.79
C SER A 108 -12.71 0.76 -3.70
N ILE A 109 -12.73 1.89 -2.97
CA ILE A 109 -11.85 2.10 -1.81
C ILE A 109 -12.14 1.08 -0.70
N SER A 110 -13.40 0.71 -0.50
CA SER A 110 -13.77 -0.29 0.52
C SER A 110 -13.16 -1.66 0.22
N GLU A 111 -13.19 -2.08 -1.05
CA GLU A 111 -12.54 -3.33 -1.46
C GLU A 111 -11.02 -3.23 -1.35
N LEU A 112 -10.42 -2.09 -1.67
CA LEU A 112 -8.98 -1.88 -1.48
C LEU A 112 -8.58 -2.01 0.00
N LYS A 113 -9.37 -1.44 0.93
CA LYS A 113 -9.16 -1.59 2.38
C LYS A 113 -9.29 -3.05 2.82
N LYS A 114 -10.27 -3.81 2.31
CA LYS A 114 -10.42 -5.25 2.59
C LYS A 114 -9.23 -6.08 2.11
N VAL A 115 -8.76 -5.81 0.89
CA VAL A 115 -7.58 -6.49 0.33
C VAL A 115 -6.34 -6.19 1.17
N ALA A 116 -6.15 -4.93 1.61
CA ALA A 116 -5.05 -4.58 2.50
C ALA A 116 -5.11 -5.37 3.82
N ALA A 117 -6.31 -5.47 4.42
CA ALA A 117 -6.53 -6.24 5.65
C ALA A 117 -6.22 -7.73 5.47
N ASP A 118 -6.68 -8.33 4.37
CA ASP A 118 -6.44 -9.75 4.08
C ASP A 118 -4.95 -10.05 3.84
N ILE A 119 -4.24 -9.18 3.11
CA ILE A 119 -2.81 -9.36 2.87
C ILE A 119 -2.03 -9.27 4.18
N ILE A 120 -2.21 -8.19 4.96
CA ILE A 120 -1.43 -8.00 6.20
C ILE A 120 -1.83 -9.00 7.29
N ALA A 121 -3.03 -9.60 7.24
CA ALA A 121 -3.40 -10.65 8.19
C ALA A 121 -2.59 -11.94 7.98
N ARG A 122 -2.14 -12.20 6.75
CA ARG A 122 -1.42 -13.43 6.34
C ARG A 122 0.10 -13.36 6.48
N THR A 123 0.62 -12.19 6.82
CA THR A 123 2.03 -11.97 7.16
C THR A 123 2.21 -12.28 8.65
#